data_AF-A0A9W6Z5K2-F1
#
_entry.id   AF-A0A9W6Z5K2-F1
#
_cell.length_a   1.000
_cell.length_b   1.000
_cell.length_c   1.000
_cell.angle_alpha   90.00
_cell.angle_beta   90.00
_cell.angle_gamma   90.00
#
_symmetry.space_group_name_H-M   'P 1'
#
loop_
_entity.id
_entity.type
_entity.pdbx_description
1 polymer ?
#
loop_
_entity_poly.entity_id
_entity_poly.type
_entity_poly.pdbx_seq_one_letter_code
_entity_poly.pdbx_strand_id
1 'polypeptide(L)'
;MLSSSDLLQIRSVIEVRDGQSFLDLAVRQIEHLNKTYDTDVPLLLMNSFNTDADTALIVKKYQSHRIRIRTFNQSRYPRIFKDSLLPVPHSINDKLSAWYPPGHGDLFESLVASGELDALIAQGKEILFVSNGDNLGATVDAKILNHMVETGAEYIMELTDKTRADVKGGTLINYGGQVRLLEIAQVPKDHVEEFKSIKKFTNFNTNNLWINLKAIKRLVASNSLEMEIIPNSKSISVGSSELSVLQLETAVGAAIRYFDNAHGVVVPRSRFLPVKTY
;
A
#
# COMPACT_ATOMS: atom_id res chain seq x y z
N MET A 1 -14.80 21.96 10.64
CA MET A 1 -14.54 21.10 9.46
C MET A 1 -13.14 21.39 9.00
N LEU A 2 -12.17 20.58 9.44
CA LEU A 2 -10.79 20.67 8.98
C LEU A 2 -10.69 19.94 7.63
N SER A 3 -10.19 20.62 6.62
CA SER A 3 -9.93 20.05 5.29
C SER A 3 -8.84 18.98 5.40
N SER A 4 -8.94 17.93 4.59
CA SER A 4 -7.97 16.82 4.52
C SER A 4 -6.55 17.24 4.06
N SER A 5 -6.27 18.55 3.99
CA SER A 5 -5.00 19.18 3.67
C SER A 5 -4.05 19.32 4.86
N ASP A 6 -4.56 19.27 6.09
CA ASP A 6 -3.79 19.68 7.28
C ASP A 6 -3.19 18.49 8.07
N LEU A 7 -3.42 17.26 7.60
CA LEU A 7 -2.77 16.05 8.10
C LEU A 7 -1.51 15.76 7.26
N LEU A 8 -0.56 16.70 7.31
CA LEU A 8 0.82 16.52 6.84
C LEU A 8 1.65 15.64 7.80
N GLN A 9 1.04 15.16 8.89
CA GLN A 9 1.68 14.31 9.88
C GLN A 9 1.67 12.85 9.39
N ILE A 10 2.81 12.16 9.54
CA ILE A 10 2.91 10.72 9.26
C ILE A 10 1.81 9.99 10.06
N ARG A 11 0.85 9.38 9.37
CA ARG A 11 -0.26 8.67 10.04
C ARG A 11 0.24 7.56 10.97
N SER A 12 1.35 6.92 10.64
CA SER A 12 1.96 5.87 11.48
C SER A 12 2.58 6.38 12.78
N VAL A 13 2.72 7.69 12.95
CA VAL A 13 3.28 8.35 14.14
C VAL A 13 2.17 8.87 15.06
N ILE A 14 0.92 8.84 14.60
CA ILE A 14 -0.22 9.18 15.44
C ILE A 14 -0.36 8.14 16.54
N GLU A 15 -0.55 8.62 17.77
CA GLU A 15 -0.77 7.77 18.93
C GLU A 15 -2.07 6.96 18.75
N VAL A 16 -1.96 5.67 18.99
CA VAL A 16 -3.04 4.69 18.82
C VAL A 16 -3.57 4.26 20.18
N ARG A 17 -2.68 3.88 21.09
CA ARG A 17 -3.03 3.32 22.39
C ARG A 17 -1.87 3.44 23.37
N ASP A 18 -2.16 3.89 24.59
CA ASP A 18 -1.22 3.92 25.72
C ASP A 18 0.13 4.60 25.37
N GLY A 19 0.12 5.75 24.68
CA GLY A 19 1.35 6.44 24.28
C GLY A 19 2.09 5.85 23.08
N GLN A 20 1.55 4.82 22.43
CA GLN A 20 2.22 4.11 21.33
C GLN A 20 1.64 4.49 19.97
N SER A 21 2.54 4.78 19.03
CA SER A 21 2.21 4.98 17.62
C SER A 21 2.02 3.65 16.87
N PHE A 22 1.46 3.69 15.66
CA PHE A 22 1.40 2.48 14.81
C PHE A 22 2.79 1.91 14.53
N LEU A 23 3.79 2.78 14.32
CA LEU A 23 5.16 2.35 14.08
C LEU A 23 5.74 1.65 15.31
N ASP A 24 5.47 2.14 16.53
CA ASP A 24 5.89 1.46 17.76
C ASP A 24 5.31 0.03 17.84
N LEU A 25 4.04 -0.12 17.48
CA LEU A 25 3.36 -1.42 17.49
C LEU A 25 3.93 -2.38 16.43
N ALA A 26 4.16 -1.90 15.20
CA ALA A 26 4.77 -2.69 14.13
C ALA A 26 6.18 -3.15 14.50
N VAL A 27 6.99 -2.24 15.06
CA VAL A 27 8.35 -2.56 15.54
C VAL A 27 8.31 -3.64 16.62
N ARG A 28 7.43 -3.51 17.62
CA ARG A 28 7.29 -4.50 18.69
C ARG A 28 6.83 -5.86 18.18
N GLN A 29 5.93 -5.90 17.21
CA GLN A 29 5.46 -7.15 16.61
C GLN A 29 6.58 -7.91 15.91
N ILE A 30 7.35 -7.22 15.06
CA ILE A 30 8.48 -7.85 14.34
C ILE A 30 9.63 -8.19 15.30
N GLU A 31 9.92 -7.33 16.29
CA GLU A 31 10.91 -7.64 17.32
C GLU A 31 10.52 -8.88 18.13
N HIS A 32 9.24 -9.00 18.51
CA HIS A 32 8.73 -10.18 19.19
C HIS A 32 8.88 -11.43 18.32
N LEU A 33 8.56 -11.34 17.03
CA LEU A 33 8.76 -12.43 16.07
C LEU A 33 10.24 -12.85 15.99
N ASN A 34 11.15 -11.89 15.86
CA ASN A 34 12.59 -12.12 15.80
C ASN A 34 13.13 -12.78 17.09
N LYS A 35 12.65 -12.36 18.26
CA LYS A 35 13.03 -12.94 19.56
C LYS A 35 12.48 -14.36 19.72
N THR A 36 11.22 -14.59 19.37
CA THR A 36 10.54 -15.87 19.59
C THR A 36 11.07 -16.98 18.68
N TYR A 37 11.37 -16.66 17.41
CA TYR A 37 11.83 -17.65 16.43
C TYR A 37 13.33 -17.57 16.11
N ASP A 38 14.09 -16.80 16.91
CA ASP A 38 15.52 -16.55 16.71
C ASP A 38 15.86 -16.21 15.25
N THR A 39 15.11 -15.27 14.69
CA THR A 39 15.19 -14.88 13.27
C THR A 39 15.52 -13.40 13.13
N ASP A 40 15.69 -12.97 11.89
CA ASP A 40 16.05 -11.61 11.51
C ASP A 40 15.19 -11.18 10.31
N VAL A 41 13.92 -10.94 10.60
CA VAL A 41 12.93 -10.36 9.69
C VAL A 41 13.07 -8.84 9.74
N PRO A 42 13.40 -8.19 8.61
CA PRO A 42 13.48 -6.73 8.53
C PRO A 42 12.09 -6.11 8.41
N LEU A 43 11.93 -4.89 8.93
CA LEU A 43 10.77 -4.04 8.70
C LEU A 43 11.11 -3.00 7.63
N LEU A 44 10.36 -2.98 6.53
CA LEU A 44 10.51 -1.98 5.46
C LEU A 44 9.42 -0.92 5.58
N LEU A 45 9.81 0.35 5.51
CA LEU A 45 8.89 1.49 5.46
C LEU A 45 8.99 2.17 4.09
N MET A 46 7.89 2.14 3.34
CA MET A 46 7.72 2.91 2.11
C MET A 46 7.29 4.33 2.48
N ASN A 47 8.20 5.28 2.32
CA ASN A 47 7.96 6.69 2.61
C ASN A 47 7.44 7.45 1.38
N SER A 48 7.00 8.69 1.59
CA SER A 48 6.84 9.70 0.54
C SER A 48 7.80 10.85 0.80
N PHE A 49 7.99 11.72 -0.19
CA PHE A 49 8.70 12.99 0.01
C PHE A 49 8.13 13.88 1.12
N ASN A 50 6.88 13.65 1.57
CA ASN A 50 6.30 14.37 2.71
C ASN A 50 6.64 13.75 4.06
N THR A 51 7.02 12.46 4.10
CA THR A 51 7.16 11.70 5.35
C THR A 51 8.59 11.23 5.60
N ASP A 52 9.46 11.25 4.59
CA ASP A 52 10.77 10.62 4.64
C ASP A 52 11.70 11.19 5.73
N ALA A 53 11.80 12.52 5.82
CA ALA A 53 12.64 13.20 6.80
C ALA A 53 12.19 12.90 8.25
N ASP A 54 10.88 12.95 8.48
CA ASP A 54 10.29 12.69 9.79
C ASP A 54 10.44 11.21 10.18
N THR A 55 10.23 10.27 9.25
CA THR A 55 10.46 8.84 9.49
C THR A 55 11.92 8.58 9.86
N ALA A 56 12.88 9.21 9.17
CA ALA A 56 14.30 9.03 9.43
C ALA A 56 14.72 9.48 10.85
N LEU A 57 14.04 10.49 11.41
CA LEU A 57 14.25 10.91 12.80
C LEU A 57 13.67 9.90 13.79
N ILE A 58 12.48 9.38 13.51
CA ILE A 58 11.75 8.49 14.42
C ILE A 58 12.39 7.11 14.48
N VAL A 59 12.88 6.59 13.35
CA VAL A 59 13.55 5.27 13.28
C VAL A 59 14.78 5.20 14.20
N LYS A 60 15.44 6.32 14.49
CA LYS A 60 16.57 6.38 15.43
C LYS A 60 16.21 5.90 16.84
N LYS A 61 14.95 6.03 17.26
CA LYS A 61 14.42 5.54 18.55
C LYS A 61 14.60 4.02 18.72
N TYR A 62 14.62 3.27 17.61
CA TYR A 62 14.61 1.81 17.62
C TYR A 62 15.99 1.18 17.36
N GLN A 63 17.07 1.97 17.32
CA GLN A 63 18.43 1.46 17.04
C GLN A 63 18.89 0.40 18.05
N SER A 64 18.38 0.43 19.28
CA SER A 64 18.69 -0.55 20.34
C SER A 64 17.79 -1.78 20.32
N HIS A 65 16.77 -1.84 19.46
CA HIS A 65 15.83 -2.95 19.38
C HIS A 65 16.36 -4.06 18.48
N ARG A 66 15.93 -5.31 18.72
CA ARG A 66 16.34 -6.48 17.92
C ARG A 66 15.58 -6.57 16.59
N ILE A 67 15.74 -5.55 15.76
CA ILE A 67 15.03 -5.40 14.48
C ILE A 67 15.83 -4.52 13.52
N ARG A 68 15.90 -4.94 12.25
CA ARG A 68 16.45 -4.10 11.19
C ARG A 68 15.33 -3.34 10.51
N ILE A 69 15.34 -2.01 10.62
CA ILE A 69 14.41 -1.13 9.93
C ILE A 69 15.09 -0.56 8.69
N ARG A 70 14.45 -0.69 7.54
CA ARG A 70 14.89 -0.17 6.25
C ARG A 70 13.81 0.76 5.71
N THR A 71 14.22 1.79 4.98
CA THR A 71 13.31 2.77 4.42
C THR A 71 13.64 3.02 2.97
N PHE A 72 12.63 3.17 2.13
CA PHE A 72 12.79 3.63 0.75
C PHE A 72 11.68 4.61 0.42
N ASN A 73 11.96 5.53 -0.49
CA ASN A 73 11.01 6.56 -0.86
C ASN A 73 10.28 6.15 -2.14
N GLN A 74 8.97 6.37 -2.16
CA GLN A 74 8.17 6.21 -3.37
C GLN A 74 8.41 7.37 -4.35
N SER A 75 8.03 7.16 -5.60
CA SER A 75 8.13 8.15 -6.66
C SER A 75 7.35 9.43 -6.33
N ARG A 76 7.74 10.52 -7.02
CA ARG A 76 7.09 11.83 -6.92
C ARG A 76 6.70 12.31 -8.30
N TYR A 77 5.39 12.39 -8.57
CA TYR A 77 4.87 12.75 -9.90
C TYR A 77 4.32 14.18 -9.93
N PRO A 78 4.39 14.85 -11.09
CA PRO A 78 3.84 16.19 -11.25
C PRO A 78 2.32 16.13 -11.30
N ARG A 79 1.64 16.94 -10.49
CA ARG A 79 0.19 17.16 -10.65
C ARG A 79 -0.06 17.73 -12.04
N ILE A 80 -1.24 17.46 -12.59
CA ILE A 80 -1.59 17.87 -13.95
C ILE A 80 -2.78 18.84 -13.86
N PHE A 81 -2.74 19.98 -14.53
CA PHE A 81 -3.91 20.86 -14.61
C PHE A 81 -5.03 20.18 -15.36
N LYS A 82 -6.25 20.22 -14.81
CA LYS A 82 -7.39 19.51 -15.40
C LYS A 82 -7.80 20.07 -16.77
N ASP A 83 -7.67 21.38 -16.96
CA ASP A 83 -8.12 22.05 -18.18
C ASP A 83 -7.09 21.95 -19.32
N SER A 84 -5.81 22.14 -19.02
CA SER A 84 -4.74 22.13 -20.04
C SER A 84 -4.06 20.78 -20.23
N LEU A 85 -4.22 19.85 -19.28
CA LEU A 85 -3.49 18.58 -19.22
C LEU A 85 -1.95 18.74 -19.18
N LEU A 86 -1.48 19.92 -18.80
CA LEU A 86 -0.05 20.22 -18.64
C LEU A 86 0.38 20.01 -17.17
N PRO A 87 1.66 19.69 -16.92
CA PRO A 87 2.18 19.58 -15.56
C PRO A 87 2.06 20.93 -14.84
N VAL A 88 1.69 20.86 -13.57
CA VAL A 88 1.68 22.00 -12.63
C VAL A 88 3.10 22.51 -12.36
N PRO A 89 4.09 21.66 -12.04
CA PRO A 89 5.45 22.14 -11.85
C PRO A 89 6.13 22.40 -13.21
N HIS A 90 6.83 23.51 -13.29
CA HIS A 90 7.75 23.86 -14.38
C HIS A 90 9.20 23.48 -14.07
N SER A 91 9.54 23.32 -12.79
CA SER A 91 10.88 22.94 -12.32
C SER A 91 10.82 21.95 -11.17
N ILE A 92 11.86 21.12 -11.01
CA ILE A 92 12.00 20.14 -9.92
C ILE A 92 11.97 20.77 -8.51
N ASN A 93 12.28 22.07 -8.43
CA ASN A 93 12.35 22.86 -7.21
C ASN A 93 11.03 23.60 -6.89
N ASP A 94 9.99 23.42 -7.71
CA ASP A 94 8.69 24.01 -7.44
C ASP A 94 8.09 23.44 -6.15
N LYS A 95 7.16 24.22 -5.57
CA LYS A 95 6.52 23.90 -4.29
C LYS A 95 6.03 22.45 -4.25
N LEU A 96 6.17 21.80 -3.10
CA LEU A 96 5.70 20.42 -2.88
C LEU A 96 4.21 20.23 -3.21
N SER A 97 3.40 21.30 -3.11
CA SER A 97 1.99 21.30 -3.54
C SER A 97 1.79 21.16 -5.05
N ALA A 98 2.83 21.20 -5.88
CA ALA A 98 2.76 20.85 -7.30
C ALA A 98 2.95 19.35 -7.56
N TRP A 99 3.31 18.58 -6.54
CA TRP A 99 3.69 17.17 -6.66
C TRP A 99 2.76 16.26 -5.84
N TYR A 100 2.71 14.98 -6.18
CA TYR A 100 1.97 13.97 -5.43
C TYR A 100 2.67 12.59 -5.52
N PRO A 101 2.49 11.72 -4.52
CA PRO A 101 2.87 10.31 -4.65
C PRO A 101 1.89 9.59 -5.59
N PRO A 102 2.34 8.74 -6.54
CA PRO A 102 1.50 8.09 -7.54
C PRO A 102 0.69 6.88 -7.02
N GLY A 103 0.33 6.90 -5.74
CA GLY A 103 -0.41 5.82 -5.09
C GLY A 103 0.47 4.63 -4.71
N HIS A 104 -0.12 3.69 -4.00
CA HIS A 104 0.58 2.54 -3.43
C HIS A 104 1.02 1.50 -4.47
N GLY A 105 0.52 1.55 -5.71
CA GLY A 105 1.01 0.71 -6.80
C GLY A 105 2.48 0.95 -7.18
N ASP A 106 3.01 2.14 -6.88
CA ASP A 106 4.41 2.49 -7.09
C ASP A 106 5.40 1.69 -6.20
N LEU A 107 4.88 0.88 -5.27
CA LEU A 107 5.67 -0.05 -4.45
C LEU A 107 6.66 -0.85 -5.29
N PHE A 108 6.24 -1.42 -6.42
CA PHE A 108 7.06 -2.34 -7.21
C PHE A 108 8.26 -1.63 -7.83
N GLU A 109 8.02 -0.52 -8.53
CA GLU A 109 9.05 0.27 -9.19
C GLU A 109 10.01 0.89 -8.18
N SER A 110 9.49 1.48 -7.09
CA SER A 110 10.30 2.12 -6.07
C SER A 110 11.13 1.13 -5.24
N LEU A 111 10.63 -0.08 -5.00
CA LEU A 111 11.40 -1.13 -4.32
C LEU A 111 12.57 -1.63 -5.18
N VAL A 112 12.40 -1.69 -6.51
CA VAL A 112 13.47 -2.01 -7.46
C VAL A 112 14.46 -0.85 -7.56
N ALA A 113 13.98 0.37 -7.82
CA ALA A 113 14.81 1.54 -8.04
C ALA A 113 15.64 1.94 -6.80
N SER A 114 15.14 1.66 -5.60
CA SER A 114 15.88 1.90 -4.35
C SER A 114 17.02 0.90 -4.11
N GLY A 115 17.06 -0.23 -4.81
CA GLY A 115 18.01 -1.32 -4.58
C GLY A 115 17.67 -2.19 -3.36
N GLU A 116 16.59 -1.88 -2.62
CA GLU A 116 16.17 -2.69 -1.47
C GLU A 116 15.69 -4.08 -1.90
N LEU A 117 15.05 -4.20 -3.07
CA LEU A 117 14.67 -5.51 -3.62
C LEU A 117 15.89 -6.44 -3.77
N ASP A 118 16.94 -5.94 -4.40
CA ASP A 118 18.16 -6.71 -4.65
C ASP A 118 18.89 -7.02 -3.35
N ALA A 119 18.94 -6.08 -2.42
CA ALA A 119 19.50 -6.30 -1.10
C ALA A 119 18.76 -7.39 -0.31
N LEU A 120 17.43 -7.43 -0.39
CA LEU A 120 16.61 -8.47 0.25
C LEU A 120 16.81 -9.84 -0.39
N ILE A 121 16.80 -9.91 -1.72
CA ILE A 121 17.03 -11.16 -2.46
C ILE A 121 18.44 -11.70 -2.18
N ALA A 122 19.46 -10.84 -2.15
CA ALA A 122 20.84 -11.24 -1.83
C ALA A 122 20.98 -11.79 -0.39
N GLN A 123 20.11 -11.39 0.52
CA GLN A 123 20.01 -11.93 1.87
C GLN A 123 19.18 -13.23 1.95
N GLY A 124 18.73 -13.77 0.82
CA GLY A 124 17.90 -14.98 0.76
C GLY A 124 16.44 -14.75 1.16
N LYS A 125 15.95 -13.51 1.16
CA LYS A 125 14.52 -13.25 1.40
C LYS A 125 13.73 -13.55 0.13
N GLU A 126 12.57 -14.18 0.27
CA GLU A 126 11.74 -14.60 -0.87
C GLU A 126 10.34 -13.99 -0.87
N ILE A 127 9.78 -13.71 0.29
CA ILE A 127 8.39 -13.26 0.45
C ILE A 127 8.37 -11.92 1.19
N LEU A 128 7.61 -10.98 0.63
CA LEU A 128 7.31 -9.68 1.21
C LEU A 128 5.87 -9.67 1.70
N PHE A 129 5.67 -9.37 2.98
CA PHE A 129 4.36 -9.05 3.53
C PHE A 129 4.15 -7.53 3.51
N VAL A 130 3.13 -7.07 2.82
CA VAL A 130 2.75 -5.65 2.67
C VAL A 130 1.43 -5.41 3.36
N SER A 131 1.34 -4.34 4.13
CA SER A 131 0.08 -3.91 4.75
C SER A 131 0.05 -2.40 4.90
N ASN A 132 -1.14 -1.85 5.14
CA ASN A 132 -1.27 -0.43 5.46
C ASN A 132 -0.76 -0.17 6.89
N GLY A 133 0.01 0.91 7.05
CA GLY A 133 0.50 1.32 8.37
C GLY A 133 -0.59 1.70 9.38
N ASP A 134 -1.83 1.93 8.94
CA ASP A 134 -2.99 2.21 9.79
C ASP A 134 -3.84 0.97 10.12
N ASN A 135 -3.45 -0.23 9.65
CA ASN A 135 -4.12 -1.50 9.95
C ASN A 135 -3.41 -2.26 11.07
N LEU A 136 -3.93 -2.17 12.30
CA LEU A 136 -3.36 -2.86 13.46
C LEU A 136 -3.51 -4.38 13.44
N GLY A 137 -4.46 -4.88 12.65
CA GLY A 137 -4.72 -6.32 12.51
C GLY A 137 -3.71 -7.02 11.59
N ALA A 138 -2.93 -6.26 10.82
CA ALA A 138 -1.99 -6.80 9.86
C ALA A 138 -0.71 -7.31 10.54
N THR A 139 -0.76 -8.53 11.05
CA THR A 139 0.40 -9.21 11.67
C THR A 139 0.91 -10.33 10.78
N VAL A 140 2.18 -10.71 10.92
CA VAL A 140 2.74 -11.86 10.17
C VAL A 140 2.07 -13.16 10.63
N ASP A 141 1.40 -13.85 9.70
CA ASP A 141 0.76 -15.15 9.94
C ASP A 141 1.53 -16.28 9.23
N ALA A 142 2.14 -17.16 10.01
CA ALA A 142 2.93 -18.28 9.49
C ALA A 142 2.12 -19.28 8.67
N LYS A 143 0.79 -19.37 8.88
CA LYS A 143 -0.07 -20.28 8.10
C LYS A 143 -0.27 -19.77 6.68
N ILE A 144 -0.46 -18.46 6.52
CA ILE A 144 -0.59 -17.83 5.21
C ILE A 144 0.76 -17.89 4.49
N LEU A 145 1.86 -17.62 5.20
CA LEU A 145 3.21 -17.79 4.69
C LEU A 145 3.45 -19.22 4.18
N ASN A 146 3.12 -20.23 4.99
CA ASN A 146 3.26 -21.64 4.60
C ASN A 146 2.38 -21.99 3.39
N HIS A 147 1.14 -21.52 3.35
CA HIS A 147 0.23 -21.71 2.22
C HIS A 147 0.78 -21.11 0.92
N MET A 148 1.41 -19.92 0.98
CA MET A 148 2.07 -19.32 -0.18
C MET A 148 3.21 -20.19 -0.71
N VAL A 149 4.00 -20.77 0.19
CA VAL A 149 5.11 -21.68 -0.16
C VAL A 149 4.58 -22.99 -0.76
N GLU A 150 3.58 -23.61 -0.14
CA GLU A 150 3.01 -24.90 -0.59
C GLU A 150 2.31 -24.79 -1.94
N THR A 151 1.61 -23.68 -2.19
CA THR A 151 0.88 -23.46 -3.45
C THR A 151 1.77 -22.93 -4.57
N GLY A 152 2.99 -22.47 -4.26
CA GLY A 152 3.84 -21.77 -5.23
C GLY A 152 3.19 -20.48 -5.75
N ALA A 153 2.38 -19.82 -4.92
CA ALA A 153 1.73 -18.57 -5.27
C ALA A 153 2.74 -17.42 -5.24
N GLU A 154 2.74 -16.60 -6.29
CA GLU A 154 3.60 -15.41 -6.31
C GLU A 154 2.93 -14.18 -5.67
N TYR A 155 1.61 -14.21 -5.52
CA TYR A 155 0.84 -13.13 -4.92
C TYR A 155 -0.41 -13.65 -4.21
N ILE A 156 -0.51 -13.36 -2.91
CA ILE A 156 -1.72 -13.63 -2.12
C ILE A 156 -2.28 -12.32 -1.60
N MET A 157 -3.59 -12.14 -1.78
CA MET A 157 -4.35 -11.04 -1.18
C MET A 157 -5.24 -11.56 -0.07
N GLU A 158 -5.08 -11.04 1.15
CA GLU A 158 -6.01 -11.35 2.23
C GLU A 158 -7.33 -10.62 1.99
N LEU A 159 -8.42 -11.39 2.02
CA LEU A 159 -9.79 -10.91 1.94
C LEU A 159 -10.48 -11.08 3.28
N THR A 160 -11.42 -10.21 3.61
CA THR A 160 -12.31 -10.42 4.75
C THR A 160 -13.76 -10.37 4.28
N ASP A 161 -14.67 -10.97 5.04
CA ASP A 161 -16.11 -10.81 4.80
C ASP A 161 -16.50 -9.33 4.74
N LYS A 162 -17.27 -8.98 3.72
CA LYS A 162 -17.76 -7.63 3.44
C LYS A 162 -18.91 -7.30 4.38
N THR A 163 -18.79 -6.17 5.05
CA THR A 163 -19.84 -5.60 5.90
C THR A 163 -20.46 -4.38 5.24
N ARG A 164 -21.58 -3.89 5.79
CA ARG A 164 -22.21 -2.65 5.32
C ARG A 164 -21.32 -1.40 5.48
N ALA A 165 -20.30 -1.46 6.35
CA ALA A 165 -19.35 -0.38 6.54
C ALA A 165 -18.30 -0.31 5.41
N ASP A 166 -18.11 -1.41 4.66
CA ASP A 166 -17.09 -1.52 3.61
C ASP A 166 -17.63 -0.99 2.28
N VAL A 167 -17.91 0.31 2.26
CA VAL A 167 -18.51 1.01 1.11
C VAL A 167 -17.45 1.45 0.10
N LYS A 168 -16.21 1.66 0.53
CA LYS A 168 -15.08 2.12 -0.29
C LYS A 168 -13.95 1.10 -0.30
N GLY A 169 -13.56 0.67 -1.49
CA GLY A 169 -12.49 -0.29 -1.75
C GLY A 169 -12.91 -1.33 -2.78
N GLY A 170 -12.06 -2.34 -2.97
CA GLY A 170 -12.22 -3.36 -3.98
C GLY A 170 -12.49 -4.77 -3.44
N THR A 171 -12.78 -5.66 -4.38
CA THR A 171 -12.93 -7.10 -4.14
C THR A 171 -12.30 -7.89 -5.28
N LEU A 172 -11.96 -9.15 -5.04
CA LEU A 172 -11.46 -10.01 -6.12
C LEU A 172 -12.60 -10.57 -6.96
N ILE A 173 -12.38 -10.55 -8.27
CA ILE A 173 -13.27 -11.14 -9.27
C ILE A 173 -12.46 -12.09 -10.16
N ASN A 174 -13.16 -13.03 -10.79
CA ASN A 174 -12.65 -13.75 -11.94
C ASN A 174 -13.11 -13.04 -13.21
N TYR A 175 -12.16 -12.54 -14.00
CA TYR A 175 -12.43 -11.89 -15.27
C TYR A 175 -11.60 -12.56 -16.36
N GLY A 176 -12.27 -13.26 -17.29
CA GLY A 176 -11.60 -13.96 -18.38
C GLY A 176 -10.67 -15.10 -17.92
N GLY A 177 -10.99 -15.75 -16.78
CA GLY A 177 -10.17 -16.82 -16.22
C GLY A 177 -9.01 -16.33 -15.35
N GLN A 178 -8.85 -15.02 -15.18
CA GLN A 178 -7.80 -14.41 -14.37
C GLN A 178 -8.38 -13.73 -13.13
N VAL A 179 -7.66 -13.82 -12.02
CA VAL A 179 -7.95 -13.05 -10.81
C VAL A 179 -7.68 -11.56 -11.07
N ARG A 180 -8.62 -10.70 -10.70
CA ARG A 180 -8.47 -9.23 -10.78
C ARG A 180 -9.07 -8.57 -9.56
N LEU A 181 -8.47 -7.45 -9.15
CA LEU A 181 -9.10 -6.54 -8.19
C LEU A 181 -10.07 -5.63 -8.94
N LEU A 182 -11.33 -5.65 -8.54
CA LEU A 182 -12.35 -4.71 -9.00
C LEU A 182 -12.57 -3.65 -7.92
N GLU A 183 -12.18 -2.41 -8.22
CA GLU A 183 -12.41 -1.24 -7.36
C GLU A 183 -13.74 -0.56 -7.69
N ILE A 184 -14.38 0.05 -6.70
CA ILE A 184 -15.65 0.78 -6.90
C ILE A 184 -15.53 1.89 -7.97
N ALA A 185 -14.34 2.50 -8.11
CA ALA A 185 -14.08 3.53 -9.11
C ALA A 185 -14.13 3.01 -10.56
N GLN A 186 -13.97 1.69 -10.76
CA GLN A 186 -14.04 1.02 -12.06
C GLN A 186 -15.48 0.55 -12.38
N VAL A 187 -16.41 0.61 -11.43
CA VAL A 187 -17.78 0.13 -11.59
C VAL A 187 -18.64 1.21 -12.24
N PRO A 188 -19.34 0.91 -13.36
CA PRO A 188 -20.29 1.84 -13.96
C PRO A 188 -21.38 2.26 -12.97
N LYS A 189 -21.81 3.53 -13.04
CA LYS A 189 -22.75 4.13 -12.08
C LYS A 189 -24.02 3.29 -11.84
N ASP A 190 -24.56 2.70 -12.90
CA ASP A 190 -25.80 1.91 -12.85
C ASP A 190 -25.63 0.56 -12.12
N HIS A 191 -24.39 0.08 -11.96
CA HIS A 191 -24.07 -1.18 -11.27
C HIS A 191 -23.44 -0.99 -9.89
N VAL A 192 -23.32 0.26 -9.41
CA VAL A 192 -22.70 0.57 -8.11
C VAL A 192 -23.47 -0.09 -6.95
N GLU A 193 -24.80 -0.11 -6.99
CA GLU A 193 -25.60 -0.74 -5.92
C GLU A 193 -25.47 -2.26 -5.91
N GLU A 194 -25.29 -2.88 -7.08
CA GLU A 194 -24.95 -4.30 -7.16
C GLU A 194 -23.56 -4.59 -6.59
N PHE A 195 -22.58 -3.72 -6.87
CA PHE A 195 -21.22 -3.85 -6.31
C PHE A 195 -21.20 -3.72 -4.78
N LYS A 196 -22.02 -2.82 -4.23
CA LYS A 196 -22.18 -2.66 -2.78
C LYS A 196 -22.91 -3.84 -2.12
N SER A 197 -23.66 -4.63 -2.88
CA SER A 197 -24.41 -5.76 -2.34
C SER A 197 -23.50 -6.84 -1.76
N ILE A 198 -23.57 -7.03 -0.45
CA ILE A 198 -22.89 -8.09 0.30
C ILE A 198 -23.35 -9.51 -0.11
N LYS A 199 -24.47 -9.64 -0.83
CA LYS A 199 -24.95 -10.93 -1.35
C LYS A 199 -24.22 -11.33 -2.63
N LYS A 200 -23.77 -10.37 -3.43
CA LYS A 200 -23.10 -10.59 -4.71
C LYS A 200 -21.58 -10.58 -4.56
N PHE A 201 -21.07 -9.61 -3.83
CA PHE A 201 -19.66 -9.50 -3.48
C PHE A 201 -19.52 -9.69 -1.98
N THR A 202 -19.21 -10.92 -1.57
CA THR A 202 -19.17 -11.31 -0.16
C THR A 202 -17.89 -10.91 0.53
N ASN A 203 -16.82 -10.63 -0.23
CA ASN A 203 -15.48 -10.40 0.28
C ASN A 203 -14.98 -8.98 -0.02
N PHE A 204 -14.01 -8.53 0.75
CA PHE A 204 -13.40 -7.20 0.66
C PHE A 204 -11.88 -7.29 0.79
N ASN A 205 -11.15 -6.53 -0.04
CA ASN A 205 -9.68 -6.46 0.00
C ASN A 205 -9.19 -5.75 1.27
N THR A 206 -8.40 -6.43 2.09
CA THR A 206 -7.82 -5.85 3.31
C THR A 206 -6.59 -4.96 3.06
N ASN A 207 -6.02 -5.07 1.85
CA ASN A 207 -4.71 -4.55 1.47
C ASN A 207 -3.54 -5.16 2.27
N ASN A 208 -3.74 -6.33 2.89
CA ASN A 208 -2.67 -7.19 3.39
C ASN A 208 -2.29 -8.19 2.27
N LEU A 209 -1.02 -8.16 1.86
CA LEU A 209 -0.57 -8.79 0.62
C LEU A 209 0.73 -9.54 0.88
N TRP A 210 0.85 -10.72 0.30
CA TRP A 210 2.05 -11.55 0.37
C TRP A 210 2.58 -11.73 -1.04
N ILE A 211 3.79 -11.26 -1.30
CA ILE A 211 4.30 -11.09 -2.66
C ILE A 211 5.69 -11.70 -2.76
N ASN A 212 5.92 -12.48 -3.82
CA ASN A 212 7.21 -13.09 -4.09
C ASN A 212 8.18 -12.05 -4.66
N LEU A 213 9.32 -11.85 -3.99
CA LEU A 213 10.33 -10.85 -4.35
C LEU A 213 10.96 -11.11 -5.74
N LYS A 214 11.18 -12.38 -6.09
CA LYS A 214 11.73 -12.75 -7.41
C LYS A 214 10.71 -12.46 -8.51
N ALA A 215 9.42 -12.67 -8.25
CA ALA A 215 8.35 -12.32 -9.18
C ALA A 215 8.26 -10.80 -9.40
N ILE A 216 8.37 -9.99 -8.34
CA ILE A 216 8.47 -8.52 -8.47
C ILE A 216 9.63 -8.16 -9.40
N LYS A 217 10.83 -8.70 -9.15
CA LYS A 217 12.02 -8.41 -9.95
C LYS A 217 11.80 -8.76 -11.43
N ARG A 218 11.22 -9.94 -11.70
CA ARG A 218 10.91 -10.41 -13.06
C ARG A 218 9.94 -9.46 -13.77
N LEU A 219 8.81 -9.14 -13.13
CA LEU A 219 7.72 -8.37 -13.73
C LEU A 219 8.08 -6.91 -13.98
N VAL A 220 8.85 -6.30 -13.08
CA VAL A 220 9.36 -4.93 -13.28
C VAL A 220 10.42 -4.91 -14.39
N ALA A 221 11.38 -5.84 -14.38
CA ALA A 221 12.43 -5.89 -15.40
C ALA A 221 11.88 -6.14 -16.82
N SER A 222 10.75 -6.85 -16.95
CA SER A 222 10.06 -7.07 -18.22
C SER A 222 9.03 -5.99 -18.55
N ASN A 223 8.92 -4.93 -17.74
CA ASN A 223 7.93 -3.84 -17.88
C ASN A 223 6.49 -4.37 -18.08
N SER A 224 6.11 -5.41 -17.33
CA SER A 224 4.86 -6.15 -17.54
C SER A 224 3.73 -5.70 -16.61
N LEU A 225 3.99 -4.80 -15.65
CA LEU A 225 3.02 -4.30 -14.69
C LEU A 225 2.18 -3.15 -15.27
N GLU A 226 1.28 -3.45 -16.21
CA GLU A 226 0.36 -2.46 -16.80
C GLU A 226 -0.88 -2.24 -15.90
N MET A 227 -0.69 -1.70 -14.70
CA MET A 227 -1.80 -1.51 -13.75
C MET A 227 -2.82 -0.47 -14.23
N GLU A 228 -4.09 -0.65 -13.83
CA GLU A 228 -5.13 0.33 -14.18
C GLU A 228 -4.86 1.69 -13.51
N ILE A 229 -4.93 2.76 -14.31
CA ILE A 229 -4.76 4.13 -13.84
C ILE A 229 -6.04 4.60 -13.14
N ILE A 230 -5.87 5.19 -11.96
CA ILE A 230 -6.93 5.76 -11.13
C ILE A 230 -6.81 7.28 -11.18
N PRO A 231 -7.66 7.98 -11.95
CA PRO A 231 -7.65 9.44 -12.02
C PRO A 231 -8.36 10.05 -10.81
N ASN A 232 -7.61 10.73 -9.96
CA ASN A 232 -8.11 11.48 -8.82
C ASN A 232 -8.16 12.99 -9.13
N SER A 233 -9.36 13.58 -9.12
CA SER A 233 -9.53 15.04 -9.17
C SER A 233 -9.31 15.65 -7.79
N LYS A 234 -8.45 16.66 -7.70
CA LYS A 234 -8.16 17.44 -6.48
C LYS A 234 -8.16 18.94 -6.80
N SER A 235 -8.08 19.74 -5.76
CA SER A 235 -7.85 21.17 -5.86
C SER A 235 -6.52 21.55 -5.19
N ILE A 236 -5.81 22.50 -5.76
CA ILE A 236 -4.62 23.12 -5.14
C ILE A 236 -4.78 24.63 -5.09
N SER A 237 -4.29 25.25 -4.03
CA SER A 237 -4.24 26.71 -3.91
C SER A 237 -2.94 27.23 -4.53
N VAL A 238 -3.07 28.08 -5.55
CA VAL A 238 -1.96 28.81 -6.17
C VAL A 238 -2.24 30.30 -6.02
N GLY A 239 -1.53 30.94 -5.07
CA GLY A 239 -1.83 32.32 -4.69
C GLY A 239 -3.21 32.42 -4.03
N SER A 240 -4.07 33.29 -4.57
CA SER A 240 -5.47 33.45 -4.14
C SER A 240 -6.47 32.58 -4.91
N SER A 241 -6.01 31.79 -5.89
CA SER A 241 -6.87 30.99 -6.76
C SER A 241 -6.83 29.51 -6.38
N GLU A 242 -7.99 28.85 -6.45
CA GLU A 242 -8.11 27.40 -6.32
C GLU A 242 -8.19 26.78 -7.72
N LEU A 243 -7.23 25.92 -8.04
CA LEU A 243 -7.09 25.29 -9.36
C LEU A 243 -7.39 23.80 -9.28
N SER A 244 -8.19 23.30 -10.22
CA SER A 244 -8.48 21.87 -10.32
C SER A 244 -7.33 21.13 -11.00
N VAL A 245 -6.90 20.05 -10.37
CA VAL A 245 -5.78 19.22 -10.82
C VAL A 245 -6.15 17.74 -10.83
N LEU A 246 -5.41 16.98 -11.62
CA LEU A 246 -5.46 15.54 -11.73
C LEU A 246 -4.23 14.91 -11.09
N GLN A 247 -4.46 13.78 -10.44
CA GLN A 247 -3.47 12.87 -9.91
C GLN A 247 -3.76 11.51 -10.54
N LEU A 248 -2.75 10.88 -11.13
CA LEU A 248 -2.84 9.58 -11.78
C LEU A 248 -2.14 8.58 -10.87
N GLU A 249 -2.93 7.75 -10.21
CA GLU A 249 -2.43 6.80 -9.23
C GLU A 249 -2.63 5.37 -9.73
N THR A 250 -1.89 4.44 -9.15
CA THR A 250 -2.13 2.99 -9.32
C THR A 250 -2.29 2.33 -7.96
N ALA A 251 -2.99 1.20 -7.95
CA ALA A 251 -3.24 0.42 -6.74
C ALA A 251 -2.40 -0.86 -6.76
N VAL A 252 -1.61 -1.09 -5.69
CA VAL A 252 -0.81 -2.31 -5.51
C VAL A 252 -1.62 -3.60 -5.72
N GLY A 253 -2.87 -3.63 -5.25
CA GLY A 253 -3.74 -4.79 -5.39
C GLY A 253 -4.18 -5.09 -6.82
N ALA A 254 -4.15 -4.09 -7.72
CA ALA A 254 -4.42 -4.30 -9.15
C ALA A 254 -3.33 -5.15 -9.82
N ALA A 255 -2.14 -5.21 -9.23
CA ALA A 255 -1.04 -5.99 -9.77
C ALA A 255 -1.26 -7.50 -9.70
N ILE A 256 -2.19 -7.98 -8.85
CA ILE A 256 -2.44 -9.43 -8.63
C ILE A 256 -2.58 -10.24 -9.92
N ARG A 257 -3.15 -9.64 -10.98
CA ARG A 257 -3.39 -10.30 -12.28
C ARG A 257 -2.12 -10.66 -13.06
N TYR A 258 -0.98 -10.08 -12.69
CA TYR A 258 0.31 -10.27 -13.37
C TYR A 258 1.19 -11.34 -12.72
N PHE A 259 0.79 -11.83 -11.56
CA PHE A 259 1.55 -12.82 -10.79
C PHE A 259 1.02 -14.22 -11.04
N ASP A 260 1.93 -15.19 -11.12
CA ASP A 260 1.57 -16.58 -11.34
C ASP A 260 0.94 -17.18 -10.07
N ASN A 261 -0.05 -18.06 -10.27
CA ASN A 261 -0.80 -18.72 -9.20
C ASN A 261 -1.39 -17.76 -8.16
N ALA A 262 -1.65 -16.51 -8.56
CA ALA A 262 -2.16 -15.49 -7.65
C ALA A 262 -3.61 -15.77 -7.23
N HIS A 263 -3.92 -15.60 -5.95
CA HIS A 263 -5.27 -15.85 -5.42
C HIS A 263 -5.55 -15.14 -4.10
N GLY A 264 -6.83 -15.12 -3.70
CA GLY A 264 -7.27 -14.57 -2.43
C GLY A 264 -7.34 -15.63 -1.33
N VAL A 265 -7.05 -15.23 -0.09
CA VAL A 265 -7.29 -16.04 1.11
C VAL A 265 -8.26 -15.28 2.02
N VAL A 266 -9.40 -15.89 2.35
CA VAL A 266 -10.34 -15.28 3.28
C VAL A 266 -9.83 -15.45 4.70
N VAL A 267 -9.64 -14.34 5.40
CA VAL A 267 -9.12 -14.27 6.75
C VAL A 267 -10.16 -13.72 7.73
N PRO A 268 -10.03 -14.01 9.03
CA PRO A 268 -10.87 -13.39 10.04
C PRO A 268 -10.76 -11.87 10.03
N ARG A 269 -11.87 -11.17 10.31
CA ARG A 269 -11.94 -9.72 10.38
C ARG A 269 -10.93 -9.08 11.34
N SER A 270 -10.45 -9.82 12.35
CA SER A 270 -9.41 -9.38 13.27
C SER A 270 -8.09 -9.00 12.59
N ARG A 271 -7.85 -9.46 11.35
CA ARG A 271 -6.68 -9.07 10.53
C ARG A 271 -6.89 -7.76 9.74
N PHE A 272 -8.09 -7.20 9.79
CA PHE A 272 -8.45 -5.95 9.14
C PHE A 272 -9.09 -4.98 10.14
N LEU A 273 -8.23 -4.24 10.84
CA LEU A 273 -8.58 -3.25 11.86
C LEU A 273 -8.00 -1.87 11.46
N PRO A 274 -8.49 -1.25 10.37
CA PRO A 274 -8.03 0.06 9.94
C PRO A 274 -8.56 1.16 10.88
N VAL A 275 -7.68 2.05 11.32
CA VAL A 275 -8.03 3.21 12.15
C VAL A 275 -8.11 4.45 11.25
N LYS A 276 -9.33 4.86 10.88
CA LYS A 276 -9.58 5.96 9.91
C LYS A 276 -10.09 7.27 10.52
N THR A 277 -10.46 7.29 11.80
CA THR A 277 -11.04 8.46 12.47
C THR A 277 -10.38 8.68 13.82
N TYR A 278 -9.90 9.91 14.00
CA TYR A 278 -9.59 10.56 15.27
C TYR A 278 -10.61 11.66 15.50
#